data_AF-A0A2E7W2Z9-F1
#
_entry.id   AF-A0A2E7W2Z9-F1
#
_cell.length_a   1.000
_cell.length_b   1.000
_cell.length_c   1.000
_cell.angle_alpha   90.00
_cell.angle_beta   90.00
_cell.angle_gamma   90.00
#
_symmetry.space_group_name_H-M   'P 1'
#
loop_
_entity.id
_entity.type
_entity.pdbx_description
1 polymer ?
#
loop_
_entity_poly.entity_id
_entity_poly.type
_entity_poly.pdbx_seq_one_letter_code
_entity_poly.pdbx_strand_id
1 'polypeptide(L)'
;MKATLLRQYPSKKKPGQTNYTYVLDCSPEELELYKKSQGDFFRLSEDNKPLYFTDKFGVHAVKFSTKGEPYADTSAFDNANSVLAQMPDGILKTETAKAMAQAIIAQAGINTTVSTPTPEPVPAKADSSEDLGSL
;
A
#
# COMPACT_ATOMS: atom_id res chain seq x y z
N MET A 1 -13.11 -6.37 -6.40
CA MET A 1 -11.86 -6.96 -5.89
C MET A 1 -11.52 -6.37 -4.52
N LYS A 2 -11.28 -7.21 -3.50
CA LYS A 2 -10.87 -6.75 -2.17
C LYS A 2 -9.40 -6.35 -2.19
N ALA A 3 -9.03 -5.26 -1.53
CA ALA A 3 -7.66 -4.76 -1.49
C ALA A 3 -7.13 -4.75 -0.05
N THR A 4 -5.91 -5.25 0.14
CA THR A 4 -5.19 -5.23 1.42
C THR A 4 -3.85 -4.53 1.23
N LEU A 5 -3.50 -3.60 2.13
CA LEU A 5 -2.23 -2.89 2.01
C LEU A 5 -1.05 -3.85 2.19
N LEU A 6 -0.14 -3.85 1.22
CA LEU A 6 1.10 -4.63 1.27
C LEU A 6 2.28 -3.77 1.75
N ARG A 7 2.45 -2.59 1.16
CA ARG A 7 3.54 -1.67 1.50
C ARG A 7 3.22 -0.24 1.12
N GLN A 8 3.91 0.68 1.78
CA GLN A 8 3.91 2.11 1.45
C GLN A 8 5.35 2.60 1.33
N TYR A 9 5.60 3.51 0.41
CA TYR A 9 6.94 4.09 0.21
C TYR A 9 6.84 5.52 -0.34
N PRO A 10 7.80 6.40 0.00
CA PRO A 10 7.82 7.74 -0.55
C PRO A 10 8.04 7.70 -2.06
N SER A 11 7.31 8.55 -2.77
CA SER A 11 7.44 8.66 -4.22
C SER A 11 8.78 9.29 -4.59
N LYS A 12 9.60 8.56 -5.36
CA LYS A 12 10.85 9.09 -5.92
C LYS A 12 10.62 10.17 -6.99
N LYS A 13 9.40 10.22 -7.55
CA LYS A 13 9.04 11.13 -8.65
C LYS A 13 8.37 12.42 -8.15
N LYS A 14 7.67 12.36 -7.01
CA LYS A 14 6.92 13.50 -6.47
C LYS A 14 7.23 13.67 -4.97
N PRO A 15 8.03 14.67 -4.57
CA PRO A 15 8.32 14.90 -3.16
C PRO A 15 7.03 15.20 -2.39
N GLY A 16 6.90 14.61 -1.20
CA GLY A 16 5.71 14.74 -0.35
C GLY A 16 4.55 13.77 -0.69
N GLN A 17 4.65 12.98 -1.76
CA GLN A 17 3.66 11.95 -2.08
C GLN A 17 4.11 10.58 -1.57
N THR A 18 3.18 9.83 -0.98
CA THR A 18 3.36 8.41 -0.62
C THR A 18 2.68 7.54 -1.67
N ASN A 19 3.39 6.52 -2.16
CA ASN A 19 2.81 5.48 -3.00
C ASN A 19 2.47 4.27 -2.14
N TYR A 20 1.33 3.67 -2.44
CA TYR A 20 0.80 2.49 -1.77
C TYR A 20 0.72 1.34 -2.77
N THR A 21 1.10 0.15 -2.32
CA THR A 21 0.88 -1.10 -3.05
C THR A 21 -0.10 -1.94 -2.27
N TYR A 22 -1.17 -2.35 -2.94
CA TYR A 22 -2.19 -3.23 -2.40
C TYR A 22 -2.11 -4.59 -3.09
N VAL A 23 -2.28 -5.66 -2.31
CA VAL A 23 -2.54 -6.99 -2.84
C VAL A 23 -4.05 -7.12 -3.04
N LEU A 24 -4.45 -7.58 -4.21
CA LEU A 24 -5.86 -7.79 -4.51
C LEU A 24 -6.24 -9.26 -4.32
N ASP A 25 -7.39 -9.46 -3.70
CA ASP A 25 -8.10 -10.72 -3.65
C ASP A 25 -9.27 -10.64 -4.64
N CYS A 26 -9.21 -11.47 -5.68
CA CYS A 26 -10.05 -11.39 -6.87
C CYS A 26 -10.61 -12.77 -7.23
N SER A 27 -11.84 -12.81 -7.73
CA SER A 27 -12.32 -14.01 -8.43
C SER A 27 -11.57 -14.21 -9.76
N PRO A 28 -11.63 -15.42 -10.38
CA PRO A 28 -11.00 -15.66 -11.69
C PRO A 28 -11.47 -14.67 -12.77
N GLU A 29 -12.76 -14.32 -12.79
CA GLU A 29 -13.34 -13.38 -13.75
C GLU A 29 -12.79 -11.95 -13.56
N GLU A 30 -12.70 -11.50 -12.29
CA GLU A 30 -12.12 -10.20 -11.96
C GLU A 30 -10.63 -10.14 -12.30
N LEU A 31 -9.90 -11.25 -12.14
CA LEU A 31 -8.48 -11.34 -12.47
C LEU A 31 -8.23 -11.16 -13.97
N GLU A 32 -9.05 -11.79 -14.83
CA GLU A 32 -8.95 -11.64 -16.28
C GLU A 32 -9.20 -10.20 -16.72
N LEU A 33 -10.23 -9.57 -16.14
CA LEU A 33 -10.56 -8.18 -16.44
C LEU A 33 -9.45 -7.24 -15.97
N TYR A 34 -8.87 -7.50 -14.80
CA TYR A 34 -7.74 -6.75 -14.28
C TYR A 34 -6.48 -6.91 -15.15
N LYS A 35 -6.14 -8.14 -15.56
CA LYS A 35 -5.02 -8.42 -16.47
C LYS A 35 -5.19 -7.67 -17.78
N LYS A 36 -6.38 -7.73 -18.37
CA LYS A 36 -6.70 -7.04 -19.62
C LYS A 36 -6.54 -5.52 -19.50
N SER A 37 -6.98 -4.94 -18.38
CA SER A 37 -6.86 -3.49 -18.17
C SER A 37 -5.43 -3.04 -17.87
N GLN A 38 -4.63 -3.85 -17.17
CA GLN A 38 -3.28 -3.46 -16.79
C GLN A 38 -2.26 -3.66 -17.92
N GLY A 39 -2.48 -4.65 -18.80
CA GLY A 39 -1.56 -4.97 -19.89
C GLY A 39 -0.14 -5.22 -19.37
N ASP A 40 0.84 -4.51 -19.92
CA ASP A 40 2.27 -4.64 -19.57
C ASP A 40 2.61 -4.25 -18.13
N PHE A 41 1.72 -3.51 -17.46
CA PHE A 41 1.89 -3.07 -16.08
C PHE A 41 1.36 -4.08 -15.06
N PHE A 42 0.78 -5.21 -15.51
CA PHE A 42 0.35 -6.26 -14.61
C PHE A 42 1.54 -6.83 -13.82
N ARG A 43 1.41 -6.90 -12.50
CA ARG A 43 2.42 -7.41 -11.58
C ARG A 43 1.76 -8.32 -10.55
N LEU A 44 2.50 -9.35 -10.14
CA LEU A 44 2.10 -10.31 -9.12
C LEU A 44 2.98 -10.15 -7.88
N SER A 45 2.43 -10.49 -6.71
CA SER A 45 3.20 -10.76 -5.49
C SER A 45 3.91 -12.10 -5.59
N GLU A 46 4.75 -12.40 -4.60
CA GLU A 46 5.42 -13.69 -4.43
C GLU A 46 4.39 -14.84 -4.33
N ASP A 47 3.22 -14.58 -3.75
CA ASP A 47 2.10 -15.52 -3.64
C ASP A 47 1.21 -15.60 -4.90
N ASN A 48 1.66 -15.11 -6.05
CA ASN A 48 0.89 -15.03 -7.29
C ASN A 48 -0.42 -14.22 -7.21
N LYS A 49 -0.51 -13.25 -6.28
CA LYS A 49 -1.67 -12.36 -6.18
C LYS A 49 -1.46 -11.06 -6.96
N PRO A 50 -2.46 -10.55 -7.68
CA PRO A 50 -2.36 -9.27 -8.41
C PRO A 50 -2.06 -8.09 -7.49
N LEU A 51 -1.15 -7.22 -7.95
CA LEU A 51 -0.78 -5.98 -7.26
C LEU A 51 -1.50 -4.78 -7.86
N TYR A 52 -1.93 -3.86 -7.01
CA TYR A 52 -2.50 -2.56 -7.37
C TYR A 52 -1.66 -1.43 -6.79
N PHE A 53 -1.25 -0.49 -7.64
CA PHE A 53 -0.41 0.64 -7.28
C PHE A 53 -1.24 1.92 -7.32
N THR A 54 -1.19 2.70 -6.25
CA THR A 54 -1.97 3.94 -6.13
C THR A 54 -1.30 4.92 -5.17
N ASP A 55 -1.64 6.20 -5.27
CA ASP A 55 -1.26 7.23 -4.31
C ASP A 55 -2.36 7.47 -3.25
N LYS A 56 -3.45 6.70 -3.31
CA LYS A 56 -4.58 6.78 -2.38
C LYS A 56 -4.37 5.87 -1.18
N PHE A 57 -4.60 6.41 0.01
CA PHE A 57 -4.67 5.68 1.27
C PHE A 57 -6.09 5.13 1.52
N GLY A 58 -6.21 4.10 2.36
CA GLY A 58 -7.50 3.60 2.82
C GLY A 58 -8.30 2.82 1.77
N VAL A 59 -7.65 2.35 0.70
CA VAL A 59 -8.29 1.54 -0.33
C VAL A 59 -8.63 0.16 0.22
N HIS A 60 -9.92 -0.13 0.35
CA HIS A 60 -10.43 -1.43 0.81
C HIS A 60 -10.89 -2.32 -0.35
N ALA A 61 -11.18 -1.71 -1.50
CA ALA A 61 -11.58 -2.40 -2.70
C ALA A 61 -11.10 -1.68 -3.96
N VAL A 62 -10.91 -2.43 -5.03
CA VAL A 62 -10.71 -1.91 -6.39
C VAL A 62 -11.92 -2.31 -7.22
N LYS A 63 -12.49 -1.31 -7.90
CA LYS A 63 -13.66 -1.40 -8.77
C LYS A 63 -13.26 -1.06 -10.21
N PHE A 64 -14.12 -1.37 -11.18
CA PHE A 64 -13.89 -1.03 -12.58
C PHE A 64 -14.85 0.05 -13.05
N SER A 65 -14.33 1.02 -13.78
CA SER A 65 -15.15 2.02 -14.45
C SER A 65 -15.97 1.37 -15.58
N THR A 66 -16.95 2.09 -16.12
CA THR A 66 -17.69 1.66 -17.32
C THR A 66 -16.78 1.47 -18.54
N LYS A 67 -15.58 2.06 -18.54
CA LYS A 67 -14.54 1.88 -19.55
C LYS A 67 -13.62 0.67 -19.28
N GLY A 68 -13.84 -0.05 -18.18
CA GLY A 68 -13.03 -1.19 -17.76
C GLY A 68 -11.73 -0.81 -17.05
N GLU A 69 -11.56 0.45 -16.63
CA GLU A 69 -10.35 0.89 -15.94
C GLU A 69 -10.48 0.67 -14.42
N PRO A 70 -9.51 0.04 -13.75
CA PRO A 70 -9.54 -0.18 -12.32
C PRO A 70 -9.31 1.12 -11.56
N TYR A 71 -10.16 1.41 -10.58
CA TYR A 71 -10.04 2.56 -9.70
C TYR A 71 -10.16 2.16 -8.23
N ALA A 72 -9.45 2.91 -7.38
CA ALA A 72 -9.46 2.73 -5.94
C ALA A 72 -10.81 3.16 -5.35
N ASP A 73 -11.47 2.26 -4.61
CA ASP A 73 -12.62 2.63 -3.81
C ASP A 73 -12.17 3.30 -2.51
N THR A 74 -12.34 4.62 -2.47
CA THR A 74 -12.01 5.48 -1.32
C THR A 74 -13.26 6.04 -0.65
N SER A 75 -14.45 5.50 -0.97
CA SER A 75 -15.74 6.00 -0.46
C SER A 75 -15.81 6.08 1.06
N ALA A 76 -15.19 5.15 1.79
CA ALA A 76 -15.13 5.19 3.25
C ALA A 76 -14.42 6.46 3.78
N PHE A 77 -13.35 6.88 3.10
CA PHE A 77 -12.61 8.09 3.42
C PHE A 77 -13.40 9.34 3.04
N ASP A 78 -14.03 9.36 1.87
CA ASP A 78 -14.87 10.46 1.42
C ASP A 78 -16.08 10.68 2.36
N ASN A 79 -16.72 9.58 2.79
CA ASN A 79 -17.81 9.62 3.76
C ASN A 79 -17.34 10.16 5.12
N ALA A 80 -16.19 9.70 5.62
CA ALA A 80 -15.63 10.21 6.87
C ALA A 80 -15.36 11.72 6.79
N ASN A 81 -14.76 12.19 5.70
CA ASN A 81 -14.52 13.62 5.49
C ASN A 81 -15.82 14.42 5.42
N SER A 82 -16.85 13.91 4.74
CA SER A 82 -18.15 14.56 4.65
C SER A 82 -18.81 14.72 6.02
N VAL A 83 -18.78 13.67 6.85
CA VAL A 83 -19.31 13.74 8.22
C VAL A 83 -18.52 14.74 9.06
N LEU A 84 -17.19 14.68 9.03
CA LEU A 84 -16.34 15.59 9.79
C LEU A 84 -16.50 17.05 9.35
N ALA A 85 -16.75 17.31 8.06
CA ALA A 85 -16.99 18.65 7.54
C ALA A 85 -18.27 19.29 8.09
N GLN A 86 -19.28 18.49 8.43
CA GLN A 86 -20.54 18.96 9.01
C GLN A 86 -20.45 19.17 10.53
N MET A 87 -19.40 18.64 11.18
CA MET A 87 -19.23 18.77 12.62
C MET A 87 -18.55 20.09 12.99
N PRO A 88 -19.02 20.76 14.06
CA PRO A 88 -18.32 21.91 14.61
C PRO A 88 -16.94 21.50 15.13
N ASP A 89 -15.98 22.43 15.05
CA ASP A 89 -14.64 22.21 15.57
C ASP A 89 -14.67 22.02 17.10
N GLY A 90 -13.92 21.03 17.60
CA GLY A 90 -13.87 20.71 19.02
C GLY A 90 -13.45 19.28 19.30
N ILE A 91 -13.46 18.91 20.59
CA ILE A 91 -13.02 17.58 21.07
C ILE A 91 -13.84 16.48 20.40
N LEU A 92 -15.16 16.67 20.26
CA LEU A 92 -16.03 15.67 19.65
C LEU A 92 -15.62 15.34 18.20
N LYS A 93 -15.37 16.36 17.37
CA LYS A 93 -14.90 16.17 15.99
C LYS A 93 -13.56 15.45 15.94
N THR A 94 -12.64 15.78 16.84
CA THR A 94 -11.33 15.11 16.93
C THR A 94 -11.46 13.64 17.29
N GLU A 95 -12.26 13.31 18.30
CA GLU A 95 -12.45 11.91 18.73
C GLU A 95 -13.23 11.10 17.70
N THR A 96 -14.23 11.70 17.04
CA THR A 96 -14.91 11.08 15.89
C THR A 96 -13.95 10.86 14.73
N ALA A 97 -13.08 11.82 14.40
CA ALA A 97 -12.08 11.66 13.35
C ALA A 97 -11.11 10.51 13.65
N LYS A 98 -10.65 10.38 14.89
CA LYS A 98 -9.80 9.26 15.33
C LYS A 98 -10.53 7.92 15.18
N ALA A 99 -11.77 7.82 15.64
CA ALA A 99 -12.56 6.60 15.54
C ALA A 99 -12.80 6.19 14.08
N MET A 100 -13.14 7.15 13.21
CA MET A 100 -13.32 6.89 11.78
C MET A 100 -12.01 6.49 11.09
N ALA A 101 -10.90 7.16 11.42
CA ALA A 101 -9.59 6.79 10.89
C ALA A 101 -9.20 5.37 11.29
N GLN A 102 -9.43 4.97 12.54
CA GLN A 102 -9.20 3.60 13.00
C GLN A 102 -10.05 2.58 12.25
N ALA A 103 -11.33 2.89 11.99
CA ALA A 103 -12.21 2.02 11.21
C ALA A 103 -11.71 1.86 9.76
N ILE A 104 -11.26 2.93 9.11
CA ILE A 104 -10.69 2.90 7.76
C ILE A 104 -9.40 2.08 7.72
N ILE A 105 -8.51 2.26 8.70
CA ILE A 105 -7.27 1.49 8.83
C ILE A 105 -7.57 -0.01 8.99
N ALA A 106 -8.53 -0.35 9.85
CA ALA A 106 -8.94 -1.74 10.07
C ALA A 106 -9.54 -2.37 8.80
N GLN A 107 -10.39 -1.62 8.08
CA GLN A 107 -11.00 -2.09 6.83
C GLN A 107 -9.98 -2.27 5.69
N ALA A 108 -8.98 -1.39 5.61
CA ALA A 108 -7.90 -1.49 4.62
C ALA A 108 -6.89 -2.61 4.95
N GLY A 109 -7.08 -3.33 6.06
CA GLY A 109 -6.23 -4.44 6.48
C GLY A 109 -4.79 -4.01 6.77
N ILE A 110 -4.60 -2.75 7.19
CA ILE A 110 -3.28 -2.17 7.43
C ILE A 110 -2.76 -2.73 8.76
N ASN A 111 -1.80 -3.64 8.69
CA ASN A 111 -1.05 -4.04 9.87
C ASN A 111 0.03 -2.96 10.13
N THR A 112 -0.07 -2.24 11.24
CA THR A 112 0.82 -1.11 11.57
C THR A 112 2.23 -1.53 11.99
N THR A 113 2.56 -2.81 11.91
CA THR A 113 3.91 -3.33 12.11
C THR A 113 4.74 -3.09 10.86
N VAL A 114 5.55 -2.04 10.88
CA VAL A 114 6.53 -1.76 9.83
C VAL A 114 7.54 -2.93 9.80
N SER A 115 7.53 -3.75 8.76
CA SER A 115 8.64 -4.67 8.50
C SER A 115 9.85 -3.83 8.10
N THR A 116 10.69 -3.48 9.07
CA THR A 116 12.06 -3.06 8.80
C THR A 116 12.71 -4.14 7.93
N PRO A 117 13.31 -3.83 6.77
CA PRO A 117 14.12 -4.81 6.08
C PRO A 117 15.25 -5.23 7.02
N THR A 118 15.29 -6.51 7.38
CA THR A 118 16.46 -7.12 8.02
C THR A 118 17.62 -6.87 7.06
N PRO A 119 18.65 -6.10 7.43
CA PRO A 119 19.83 -5.98 6.58
C PRO A 119 20.41 -7.39 6.40
N GLU A 120 20.60 -7.80 5.14
CA GLU A 120 21.37 -9.01 4.84
C GLU A 120 22.73 -8.90 5.54
N PRO A 121 23.20 -9.96 6.22
CA PRO A 121 24.51 -9.95 6.83
C PRO A 121 25.55 -9.75 5.74
N VAL A 122 26.28 -8.64 5.83
CA VAL A 122 27.42 -8.36 4.96
C VAL A 122 28.41 -9.52 5.11
N PRO A 123 28.84 -10.20 4.02
CA PRO A 123 29.86 -11.22 4.14
C PRO A 123 31.12 -10.58 4.70
N ALA A 124 31.61 -11.13 5.82
CA ALA A 124 32.86 -10.72 6.44
C ALA A 124 33.98 -10.79 5.38
N LYS A 125 34.60 -9.65 5.09
CA LYS A 125 35.88 -9.63 4.38
C LYS A 125 36.87 -10.44 5.23
N ALA A 126 37.39 -11.51 4.65
CA ALA A 126 38.51 -12.25 5.20
C ALA A 126 39.72 -11.30 5.28
N ASP A 127 40.23 -11.18 6.50
CA ASP A 127 41.48 -10.51 6.81
C ASP A 127 42.62 -11.38 6.30
N SER A 128 43.29 -10.94 5.23
CA SER A 128 44.56 -11.51 4.78
C SER A 128 45.64 -10.45 4.97
N SER A 129 46.16 -10.34 6.19
CA SER A 129 47.51 -9.80 6.40
C SER A 129 48.50 -10.96 6.39
N GLU A 130 48.94 -11.36 5.21
CA GLU A 130 50.12 -12.20 5.02
C GLU A 130 51.39 -11.33 5.11
N ASP A 131 52.29 -11.76 5.99
CA ASP A 131 53.73 -11.89 5.74
C ASP A 131 54.56 -10.61 5.55
N LEU A 132 55.06 -10.08 6.69
CA LEU A 132 56.25 -9.23 6.72
C LEU A 132 57.50 -10.10 6.47
N GLY A 133 57.79 -10.31 5.19
CA GLY A 133 59.05 -10.85 4.69
C GLY A 133 60.15 -9.78 4.62
N SER A 134 61.27 -10.10 5.28
CA SER A 134 62.58 -9.44 5.32
C SER A 134 63.10 -8.82 4.00
N LEU A 135 63.66 -7.61 4.09
CA LEU A 135 64.88 -7.15 3.38
C LEU A 135 65.41 -5.83 3.98
#